data_AF-A0A975GKF1-F1
#
_entry.id   AF-A0A975GKF1-F1
#
_cell.length_a   1.000
_cell.length_b   1.000
_cell.length_c   1.000
_cell.angle_alpha   90.00
_cell.angle_beta   90.00
_cell.angle_gamma   90.00
#
_symmetry.space_group_name_H-M   'P 1'
#
loop_
_entity.id
_entity.type
_entity.pdbx_description
1 polymer ?
#
loop_
_entity_poly.entity_id
_entity_poly.type
_entity_poly.pdbx_seq_one_letter_code
_entity_poly.pdbx_strand_id
1 'polypeptide(L)' 'MKIAVQFNIYAYDAYFLECAAALKLPLLTLDRQMAVLAQKMKIETLEINK' A
#
# COMPACT_ATOMS: atom_id res chain seq x y z
N MET A 1 5.27 10.86 5.18
CA MET A 1 5.77 10.39 6.51
C MET A 1 4.68 9.94 7.48
N LYS A 2 3.45 10.50 7.46
CA LYS A 2 2.39 10.11 8.41
C LYS A 2 2.06 8.61 8.35
N ILE A 3 1.89 8.05 7.15
CA ILE A 3 1.62 6.62 6.94
C ILE A 3 2.74 5.74 7.54
N ALA A 4 4.01 6.08 7.29
CA ALA A 4 5.15 5.32 7.79
C ALA A 4 5.14 5.19 9.32
N VAL A 5 4.89 6.29 10.02
CA VAL A 5 4.81 6.32 11.49
C VAL A 5 3.56 5.61 11.99
N GLN A 6 2.40 5.87 11.37
CA GLN A 6 1.11 5.31 11.79
C GLN A 6 1.08 3.78 11.71
N PHE A 7 1.66 3.21 10.66
CA PHE A 7 1.66 1.76 10.44
C PHE A 7 2.98 1.10 10.84
N ASN A 8 3.95 1.88 11.35
CA ASN A 8 5.30 1.43 11.68
C ASN A 8 5.96 0.64 10.53
N ILE A 9 5.91 1.22 9.32
CA ILE A 9 6.47 0.63 8.10
C ILE A 9 7.60 1.48 7.55
N TYR A 10 8.38 0.89 6.64
CA TYR A 10 9.46 1.60 5.98
C TYR A 10 8.92 2.81 5.19
N ALA A 11 9.72 3.88 5.13
CA ALA A 11 9.33 5.10 4.42
C ALA A 11 9.06 4.84 2.92
N TYR A 12 9.74 3.85 2.34
CA TYR A 12 9.52 3.39 0.97
C TYR A 12 8.11 2.81 0.78
N ASP A 13 7.70 1.86 1.61
CA ASP A 13 6.36 1.25 1.52
C ASP A 13 5.25 2.30 1.73
N ALA A 14 5.45 3.18 2.69
CA ALA A 14 4.54 4.30 2.94
C ALA A 14 4.41 5.23 1.74
N TYR A 15 5.48 5.47 0.99
CA TYR A 15 5.45 6.31 -0.21
C TYR A 15 4.57 5.69 -1.30
N PHE A 16 4.66 4.38 -1.53
CA PHE A 16 3.82 3.72 -2.52
C PHE A 16 2.34 3.70 -2.13
N LEU A 17 2.04 3.48 -0.84
CA LEU A 17 0.67 3.59 -0.33
C LEU A 17 0.11 5.02 -0.49
N GLU A 18 0.92 6.04 -0.20
CA GLU A 18 0.54 7.44 -0.38
C GLU A 18 0.24 7.74 -1.86
N CYS A 19 1.10 7.30 -2.79
CA CYS A 19 0.90 7.49 -4.22
C CYS A 19 -0.38 6.80 -4.71
N ALA A 20 -0.60 5.54 -4.35
CA ALA A 20 -1.79 4.80 -4.75
C ALA A 20 -3.07 5.47 -4.24
N ALA A 21 -3.08 5.93 -2.98
CA ALA A 21 -4.20 6.66 -2.41
C ALA A 21 -4.44 8.02 -3.08
N ALA A 22 -3.38 8.82 -3.26
CA ALA A 22 -3.47 10.17 -3.83
C ALA A 22 -3.92 10.15 -5.30
N LEU A 23 -3.46 9.16 -6.06
CA LEU A 23 -3.78 9.00 -7.48
C LEU A 23 -5.04 8.15 -7.72
N LYS A 24 -5.61 7.54 -6.67
CA LYS A 24 -6.74 6.59 -6.75
C LYS A 24 -6.46 5.44 -7.72
N LEU A 25 -5.24 4.91 -7.66
CA LEU A 25 -4.80 3.79 -8.48
C LEU A 25 -4.72 2.52 -7.64
N PRO A 26 -4.95 1.34 -8.25
CA PRO A 26 -4.75 0.09 -7.56
C PRO A 26 -3.26 -0.16 -7.29
N LEU A 27 -2.95 -0.84 -6.18
CA LEU A 27 -1.60 -1.24 -5.81
C LEU A 27 -1.33 -2.69 -6.24
N LEU A 28 -0.36 -2.88 -7.13
CA LEU A 28 0.19 -4.18 -7.45
C LEU A 28 1.34 -4.50 -6.48
N THR A 29 1.25 -5.61 -5.77
CA THR A 29 2.33 -6.05 -4.87
C THR A 29 2.31 -7.56 -4.68
N LEU A 30 3.50 -8.15 -4.52
CA LEU A 30 3.68 -9.53 -4.08
C LEU A 30 3.85 -9.65 -2.56
N ASP A 31 4.04 -8.51 -1.89
CA ASP A 31 4.14 -8.45 -0.43
C ASP A 31 2.74 -8.50 0.18
N ARG A 32 2.47 -9.57 0.94
CA ARG A 32 1.18 -9.78 1.61
C ARG A 32 0.87 -8.72 2.67
N GLN A 33 1.88 -8.24 3.40
CA GLN A 33 1.67 -7.20 4.42
C GLN A 33 1.30 -5.88 3.75
N MET A 34 1.98 -5.54 2.65
CA MET A 34 1.67 -4.36 1.84
C MET A 34 0.24 -4.41 1.29
N ALA A 35 -0.20 -5.57 0.79
CA ALA A 35 -1.57 -5.76 0.30
C ALA A 35 -2.60 -5.55 1.43
N VAL A 36 -2.36 -6.11 2.61
CA VAL A 36 -3.24 -5.94 3.79
C VAL A 36 -3.32 -4.47 4.21
N LEU A 37 -2.21 -3.74 4.20
CA LEU A 37 -2.19 -2.31 4.53
C LEU A 37 -2.94 -1.47 3.49
N ALA A 38 -2.76 -1.75 2.19
CA ALA A 38 -3.51 -1.11 1.12
C ALA A 38 -5.01 -1.33 1.26
N GLN A 39 -5.45 -2.56 1.56
CA GLN A 39 -6.85 -2.88 1.80
C GLN A 39 -7.44 -2.14 3.02
N LYS A 40 -6.68 -2.05 4.13
CA LYS A 40 -7.09 -1.23 5.29
C LYS A 40 -7.29 0.24 4.94
N MET A 41 -6.52 0.74 3.97
CA MET A 41 -6.62 2.09 3.43
C MET A 41 -7.67 2.24 2.31
N LYS A 42 -8.43 1.19 2.00
CA LYS A 42 -9.41 1.13 0.89
C LYS A 42 -8.78 1.38 -0.49
N ILE A 43 -7.51 1.05 -0.64
CA ILE A 43 -6.82 1.03 -1.93
C ILE A 43 -7.07 -0.34 -2.55
N GLU A 44 -7.51 -0.36 -3.81
CA GLU A 44 -7.68 -1.60 -4.57
C GLU A 44 -6.33 -2.29 -4.73
N THR A 45 -6.28 -3.62 -4.59
CA THR A 45 -5.05 -4.40 -4.73
C THR A 45 -5.17 -5.38 -5.88
N LEU A 46 -4.15 -5.44 -6.73
CA LEU A 46 -4.05 -6.43 -7.81
C LEU A 46 -3.23 -7.62 -7.33
N GLU A 47 -3.78 -8.84 -7.47
CA GLU A 47 -3.05 -10.08 -7.21
C GLU A 47 -2.45 -10.62 -8.50
N ILE A 48 -1.17 -11.04 -8.44
CA ILE A 48 -0.57 -11.82 -9.52
C ILE A 48 -0.82 -13.30 -9.19
N ASN A 49 -1.76 -13.90 -9.91
CA ASN A 49 -1.91 -15.35 -9.90
C ASN A 49 -0.75 -15.96 -10.69
N LYS A 50 -0.07 -16.94 -10.08
CA LYS A 50 0.99 -17.71 -10.73
C LYS A 50 0.42 -18.66 -11.78
#